data_AF-A0AAU6K1L6-F1
#
_entry.id   AF-A0AAU6K1L6-F1
#
_cell.length_a   1.000
_cell.length_b   1.000
_cell.length_c   1.000
_cell.angle_alpha   90.00
_cell.angle_beta   90.00
_cell.angle_gamma   90.00
#
_symmetry.space_group_name_H-M   'P 1'
#
loop_
_entity.id
_entity.type
_entity.pdbx_description
1 polymer ?
#
loop_
_entity_poly.entity_id
_entity_poly.type
_entity_poly.pdbx_seq_one_letter_code
_entity_poly.pdbx_strand_id
1 'polypeptide(L)'
;MPAPRTPVLRTPVRRVLVAALAVSALLGAATVPAVASPSAGGRHGAGCVGDGARLDYQKDVAVRVLKGVFERGDTAIVDRFVRADYIQHNPLAADGSGPLKNLATGVHQQFPAAKYDVKRVISEGDLVLVHSNVVLTPGSRGSAVFDIFRFRDGRIAEHWDTGQNVPDTSANGNDMFSTVSWPKSEQPGPRLLTAYNKKLVTKAFDRLIVDKDLSALDTYWGAEYHQHNPGIADGVAGAREGLGGYFRAFPELAVSRKRVVAEGDLVAVHSHYVNAPGERGQAVVDLFRVRGGKIVEHWDVLQDVPATSANDNTMF
;
A
#
# COMPACT_ATOMS: atom_id res chain seq x y z
N MET A 1 0.27 45.74 41.85
CA MET A 1 -0.29 44.38 41.90
C MET A 1 -0.73 43.97 40.50
N PRO A 2 -0.04 43.05 39.82
CA PRO A 2 -0.53 42.48 38.56
C PRO A 2 -1.35 41.21 38.83
N ALA A 3 -2.46 41.04 38.11
CA ALA A 3 -3.37 39.89 38.20
C ALA A 3 -2.75 38.61 37.61
N PRO A 4 -3.10 37.41 38.13
CA PRO A 4 -2.50 36.16 37.70
C PRO A 4 -3.10 35.68 36.37
N ARG A 5 -2.23 35.24 35.45
CA ARG A 5 -2.61 34.57 34.20
C ARG A 5 -3.04 33.13 34.49
N THR A 6 -4.23 32.75 34.06
CA THR A 6 -4.72 31.38 34.04
C THR A 6 -3.95 30.53 33.01
N PRO A 7 -3.54 29.30 33.34
CA PRO A 7 -2.88 28.41 32.39
C PRO A 7 -3.92 27.75 31.48
N VAL A 8 -3.70 27.84 30.17
CA VAL A 8 -4.43 27.08 29.16
C VAL A 8 -3.98 25.61 29.25
N LEU A 9 -4.86 24.73 29.74
CA LEU A 9 -4.64 23.29 29.68
C LEU A 9 -4.62 22.86 28.20
N ARG A 10 -3.43 22.50 27.72
CA ARG A 10 -3.28 21.73 26.48
C ARG A 10 -3.73 20.31 26.76
N THR A 11 -4.89 19.92 26.25
CA THR A 11 -5.33 18.53 26.21
C THR A 11 -4.36 17.73 25.33
N PRO A 12 -3.77 16.62 25.81
CA PRO A 12 -2.96 15.77 24.96
C PRO A 12 -3.88 15.04 23.99
N VAL A 13 -3.65 15.22 22.69
CA VAL A 13 -4.19 14.34 21.65
C VAL A 13 -3.70 12.93 21.98
N ARG A 14 -4.62 12.05 22.37
CA ARG A 14 -4.31 10.64 22.65
C ARG A 14 -3.79 10.02 21.35
N ARG A 15 -2.51 9.64 21.35
CA ARG A 15 -1.94 8.76 20.33
C ARG A 15 -2.66 7.41 20.43
N VAL A 16 -3.50 7.09 19.45
CA VAL A 16 -4.02 5.74 19.30
C VAL A 16 -2.92 4.96 18.58
N LEU A 17 -2.12 4.22 19.36
CA LEU A 17 -1.23 3.19 18.82
C LEU A 17 -2.13 2.07 18.27
N VAL A 18 -2.18 1.96 16.94
CA VAL A 18 -2.78 0.80 16.27
C VAL A 18 -1.71 -0.28 16.25
N ALA A 19 -1.76 -1.20 17.20
CA ALA A 19 -0.95 -2.41 17.16
C ALA A 19 -1.44 -3.27 15.99
N ALA A 20 -0.67 -3.32 14.90
CA ALA A 20 -0.85 -4.33 13.86
C ALA A 20 -0.60 -5.72 14.49
N LEU A 21 -1.52 -6.66 14.26
CA LEU A 21 -1.32 -8.04 14.70
C LEU A 21 -0.19 -8.66 13.87
N ALA A 22 0.97 -8.82 14.51
CA ALA A 22 2.04 -9.67 14.04
C ALA A 22 1.59 -11.14 14.15
N VAL A 23 1.53 -11.86 13.03
CA VAL A 23 1.62 -13.31 13.06
C VAL A 23 3.10 -13.65 13.23
N SER A 24 3.54 -13.75 14.49
CA SER A 24 4.91 -14.13 14.84
C SER A 24 5.11 -15.63 14.62
N ALA A 25 5.73 -16.03 13.51
CA ALA A 25 6.36 -17.34 13.38
C ALA A 25 7.87 -17.16 13.65
N LEU A 26 8.33 -17.60 14.83
CA LEU A 26 9.76 -17.67 15.16
C LEU A 26 10.47 -18.62 14.19
N LEU A 27 11.71 -18.30 13.76
CA LEU A 27 12.82 -19.26 13.58
C LEU A 27 14.17 -18.56 13.33
N GLY A 28 15.24 -19.25 13.74
CA GLY A 28 16.57 -18.71 14.08
C GLY A 28 17.50 -18.39 12.91
N ALA A 29 18.49 -17.54 13.21
CA ALA A 29 19.42 -16.94 12.27
C ALA A 29 20.65 -17.82 11.97
N ALA A 30 21.07 -17.84 10.70
CA ALA A 30 22.43 -18.16 10.28
C ALA A 30 22.83 -17.16 9.19
N THR A 31 23.92 -16.43 9.40
CA THR A 31 24.39 -15.34 8.54
C THR A 31 25.37 -15.85 7.48
N VAL A 32 25.22 -15.37 6.24
CA VAL A 32 26.25 -15.47 5.19
C VAL A 32 26.21 -14.17 4.37
N PRO A 33 27.33 -13.47 4.14
CA PRO A 33 27.31 -12.23 3.38
C PRO A 33 27.60 -12.49 1.90
N ALA A 34 26.91 -11.80 0.97
CA ALA A 34 27.48 -11.51 -0.35
C ALA A 34 26.68 -10.43 -1.11
N VAL A 35 27.29 -9.27 -1.39
CA VAL A 35 27.98 -8.85 -2.64
C VAL A 35 27.03 -8.36 -3.74
N ALA A 36 27.23 -7.10 -4.10
CA ALA A 36 26.47 -6.37 -5.12
C ALA A 36 26.78 -6.82 -6.55
N SER A 37 25.81 -6.67 -7.45
CA SER A 37 26.05 -6.65 -8.90
C SER A 37 25.03 -5.77 -9.65
N PRO A 38 25.43 -5.24 -10.82
CA PRO A 38 24.90 -3.99 -11.36
C PRO A 38 23.72 -4.17 -12.32
N SER A 39 23.04 -3.06 -12.54
CA SER A 39 21.89 -2.87 -13.42
C SER A 39 22.27 -2.84 -14.92
N ALA A 40 21.39 -3.38 -15.75
CA ALA A 40 21.37 -3.10 -17.18
C ALA A 40 19.92 -3.01 -17.68
N GLY A 41 19.59 -1.83 -18.19
CA GLY A 41 18.33 -1.56 -18.88
C GLY A 41 18.38 -1.96 -20.36
N GLY A 42 17.20 -2.03 -20.98
CA GLY A 42 17.03 -2.21 -22.42
C GLY A 42 15.56 -2.12 -22.81
N ARG A 43 15.26 -1.33 -23.84
CA ARG A 43 13.97 -0.72 -24.19
C ARG A 43 13.10 -1.53 -25.17
N HIS A 44 11.79 -1.33 -25.00
CA HIS A 44 10.66 -1.16 -25.94
C HIS A 44 10.67 -1.73 -27.37
N GLY A 45 9.52 -2.30 -27.78
CA GLY A 45 9.01 -2.14 -29.15
C GLY A 45 8.10 -3.20 -29.78
N ALA A 46 7.03 -3.68 -29.11
CA ALA A 46 5.91 -4.44 -29.75
C ALA A 46 4.64 -4.43 -28.85
N GLY A 47 4.21 -3.26 -28.39
CA GLY A 47 3.67 -3.11 -27.03
C GLY A 47 2.18 -2.81 -26.82
N CYS A 48 1.24 -3.29 -27.65
CA CYS A 48 -0.19 -3.01 -27.39
C CYS A 48 -1.00 -4.24 -26.99
N VAL A 49 -1.03 -5.29 -27.81
CA VAL A 49 -1.79 -6.52 -27.47
C VAL A 49 -0.97 -7.45 -26.57
N GLY A 50 0.33 -7.60 -26.84
CA GLY A 50 1.25 -8.41 -26.04
C GLY A 50 1.48 -7.84 -24.65
N ASP A 51 1.54 -6.51 -24.52
CA ASP A 51 1.69 -5.86 -23.22
C ASP A 51 0.43 -6.00 -22.37
N GLY A 52 -0.77 -5.85 -22.96
CA GLY A 52 -2.01 -6.06 -22.22
C GLY A 52 -2.13 -7.47 -21.64
N ALA A 53 -1.93 -8.50 -22.47
CA ALA A 53 -1.95 -9.90 -22.03
C ALA A 53 -0.88 -10.21 -20.98
N ARG A 54 0.31 -9.60 -21.10
CA ARG A 54 1.38 -9.72 -20.10
C ARG A 54 1.00 -9.12 -18.76
N LEU A 55 0.42 -7.91 -18.74
CA LEU A 55 -0.06 -7.28 -17.50
C LEU A 55 -1.18 -8.11 -16.86
N ASP A 56 -2.13 -8.62 -17.67
CA ASP A 56 -3.20 -9.47 -17.17
C ASP A 56 -2.68 -10.79 -16.59
N TYR A 57 -1.68 -11.41 -17.23
CA TYR A 57 -0.98 -12.56 -16.67
C TYR A 57 -0.31 -12.26 -15.32
N GLN A 58 0.37 -11.12 -15.19
CA GLN A 58 1.03 -10.74 -13.93
C GLN A 58 0.01 -10.56 -12.80
N LYS A 59 -1.14 -9.91 -13.08
CA LYS A 59 -2.25 -9.78 -12.11
C LYS A 59 -2.78 -11.14 -11.67
N ASP A 60 -3.04 -12.03 -12.63
CA ASP A 60 -3.50 -13.39 -12.37
C ASP A 60 -2.53 -14.16 -11.48
N VAL A 61 -1.23 -14.07 -11.77
CA VAL A 61 -0.20 -14.75 -10.98
C VAL A 61 -0.13 -14.22 -9.55
N ALA A 62 -0.14 -12.89 -9.36
CA ALA A 62 -0.11 -12.28 -8.03
C ALA A 62 -1.29 -12.77 -7.17
N VAL A 63 -2.52 -12.74 -7.71
CA VAL A 63 -3.71 -13.21 -7.01
C VAL A 63 -3.64 -14.72 -6.71
N ARG A 64 -3.18 -15.54 -7.67
CA ARG A 64 -3.06 -16.99 -7.49
C ARG A 64 -2.05 -17.35 -6.39
N VAL A 65 -0.91 -16.66 -6.36
CA VAL A 65 0.12 -16.87 -5.34
C VAL A 65 -0.40 -16.48 -3.96
N LEU A 66 -0.97 -15.28 -3.80
CA LEU A 66 -1.56 -14.84 -2.53
C LEU A 66 -2.61 -15.83 -2.01
N LYS A 67 -3.61 -16.18 -2.84
CA LYS A 67 -4.64 -17.14 -2.43
C LYS A 67 -4.09 -18.55 -2.21
N GLY A 68 -3.07 -18.97 -2.96
CA GLY A 68 -2.46 -20.29 -2.80
C GLY A 68 -1.71 -20.41 -1.49
N VAL A 69 -0.88 -19.42 -1.18
CA VAL A 69 -0.12 -19.34 0.07
C VAL A 69 -1.05 -19.28 1.28
N PHE A 70 -1.98 -18.32 1.30
CA PHE A 70 -2.75 -18.01 2.51
C PHE A 70 -4.00 -18.89 2.69
N GLU A 71 -4.74 -19.19 1.61
CA GLU A 71 -6.01 -19.92 1.75
C GLU A 71 -5.83 -21.44 1.64
N ARG A 72 -4.74 -21.92 1.02
CA ARG A 72 -4.55 -23.35 0.68
C ARG A 72 -3.26 -23.97 1.21
N GLY A 73 -2.32 -23.17 1.72
CA GLY A 73 -0.99 -23.66 2.09
C GLY A 73 -0.24 -24.30 0.91
N ASP A 74 -0.56 -23.88 -0.33
CA ASP A 74 -0.06 -24.48 -1.56
C ASP A 74 1.39 -24.05 -1.80
N THR A 75 2.34 -24.95 -1.57
CA THR A 75 3.76 -24.68 -1.79
C THR A 75 4.17 -24.83 -3.26
N ALA A 76 3.40 -25.58 -4.06
CA ALA A 76 3.68 -25.79 -5.48
C ALA A 76 3.40 -24.52 -6.30
N ILE A 77 2.45 -23.67 -5.86
CA ILE A 77 2.23 -22.35 -6.48
C ILE A 77 3.48 -21.47 -6.36
N VAL A 78 4.21 -21.57 -5.25
CA VAL A 78 5.44 -20.80 -5.00
C VAL A 78 6.52 -21.26 -5.98
N ASP A 79 6.72 -22.58 -6.13
CA ASP A 79 7.71 -23.12 -7.08
C ASP A 79 7.44 -22.71 -8.53
N ARG A 80 6.16 -22.62 -8.89
CA ARG A 80 5.76 -22.30 -10.26
C ARG A 80 5.94 -20.82 -10.60
N PHE A 81 5.62 -19.94 -9.66
CA PHE A 81 5.40 -18.53 -9.97
C PHE A 81 6.30 -17.56 -9.20
N VAL A 82 7.04 -18.02 -8.20
CA VAL A 82 7.96 -17.19 -7.41
C VAL A 82 9.39 -17.64 -7.71
N ARG A 83 10.30 -16.69 -7.85
CA ARG A 83 11.71 -17.01 -8.04
C ARG A 83 12.34 -17.53 -6.75
N ALA A 84 13.33 -18.41 -6.87
CA ALA A 84 14.08 -18.91 -5.72
C ALA A 84 14.78 -17.77 -4.96
N ASP A 85 15.30 -16.79 -5.70
CA ASP A 85 15.98 -15.60 -5.23
C ASP A 85 15.03 -14.40 -4.98
N TYR A 86 13.74 -14.64 -4.68
CA TYR A 86 12.82 -13.52 -4.49
C TYR A 86 13.22 -12.66 -3.28
N ILE A 87 13.12 -11.35 -3.44
CA ILE A 87 13.48 -10.36 -2.41
C ILE A 87 12.21 -9.94 -1.64
N GLN A 88 12.30 -9.90 -0.33
CA GLN A 88 11.22 -9.54 0.58
C GLN A 88 11.50 -8.19 1.25
N HIS A 89 10.49 -7.32 1.27
CA HIS A 89 10.52 -6.05 1.98
C HIS A 89 9.53 -6.02 3.16
N ASN A 90 8.61 -6.99 3.27
CA ASN A 90 7.83 -7.19 4.49
C ASN A 90 8.78 -7.52 5.64
N PRO A 91 8.82 -6.72 6.72
CA PRO A 91 9.78 -6.90 7.80
C PRO A 91 9.55 -8.16 8.65
N LEU A 92 8.43 -8.88 8.46
CA LEU A 92 8.07 -10.10 9.17
C LEU A 92 8.46 -11.37 8.39
N ALA A 93 8.96 -11.23 7.16
CA ALA A 93 9.28 -12.38 6.31
C ALA A 93 10.74 -12.32 5.82
N ALA A 94 11.42 -13.46 5.84
CA ALA A 94 12.77 -13.58 5.29
C ALA A 94 12.76 -13.65 3.76
N ASP A 95 13.92 -13.40 3.16
CA ASP A 95 14.16 -13.50 1.72
C ASP A 95 14.10 -14.95 1.20
N GLY A 96 13.83 -15.07 -0.11
CA GLY A 96 13.88 -16.33 -0.85
C GLY A 96 12.62 -17.19 -0.72
N SER A 97 12.38 -18.02 -1.73
CA SER A 97 11.11 -18.78 -1.84
C SER A 97 10.90 -19.83 -0.75
N GLY A 98 11.97 -20.27 -0.06
CA GLY A 98 11.90 -21.24 1.03
C GLY A 98 11.06 -20.75 2.21
N PRO A 99 11.44 -19.62 2.85
CA PRO A 99 10.63 -18.98 3.89
C PRO A 99 9.16 -18.76 3.51
N LEU A 100 8.86 -18.36 2.26
CA LEU A 100 7.47 -18.20 1.82
C LEU A 100 6.68 -19.51 1.81
N LYS A 101 7.29 -20.65 1.47
CA LYS A 101 6.63 -21.95 1.58
C LYS A 101 6.36 -22.34 3.04
N ASN A 102 7.29 -22.05 3.94
CA ASN A 102 7.11 -22.28 5.36
C ASN A 102 5.94 -21.44 5.89
N LEU A 103 5.87 -20.17 5.49
CA LEU A 103 4.73 -19.29 5.78
C LEU A 103 3.41 -19.89 5.28
N ALA A 104 3.37 -20.36 4.02
CA ALA A 104 2.18 -20.99 3.45
C ALA A 104 1.69 -22.15 4.33
N THR A 105 2.59 -23.06 4.72
CA THR A 105 2.23 -24.19 5.58
C THR A 105 1.79 -23.75 6.98
N GLY A 106 2.51 -22.82 7.61
CA GLY A 106 2.23 -22.37 8.98
C GLY A 106 0.92 -21.60 9.09
N VAL A 107 0.69 -20.65 8.19
CA VAL A 107 -0.55 -19.87 8.16
C VAL A 107 -1.76 -20.78 7.92
N HIS A 108 -1.68 -21.70 6.96
CA HIS A 108 -2.82 -22.58 6.67
C HIS A 108 -3.12 -23.55 7.83
N GLN A 109 -2.10 -24.06 8.51
CA GLN A 109 -2.28 -24.89 9.70
C GLN A 109 -2.93 -24.12 10.85
N GLN A 110 -2.53 -22.87 11.07
CA GLN A 110 -3.05 -22.04 12.16
C GLN A 110 -4.42 -21.42 11.85
N PHE A 111 -4.63 -21.04 10.60
CA PHE A 111 -5.82 -20.33 10.11
C PHE A 111 -6.37 -21.03 8.85
N PRO A 112 -6.90 -22.26 8.96
CA PRO A 112 -7.38 -23.03 7.81
C PRO A 112 -8.58 -22.38 7.09
N ALA A 113 -9.27 -21.45 7.76
CA ALA A 113 -10.38 -20.69 7.22
C ALA A 113 -10.00 -19.27 6.75
N ALA A 114 -8.70 -18.96 6.67
CA ALA A 114 -8.23 -17.65 6.21
C ALA A 114 -8.79 -17.31 4.83
N LYS A 115 -9.13 -16.04 4.64
CA LYS A 115 -9.63 -15.48 3.38
C LYS A 115 -8.77 -14.31 2.95
N TYR A 116 -8.39 -14.34 1.68
CA TYR A 116 -7.65 -13.29 1.01
C TYR A 116 -8.59 -12.62 -0.01
N ASP A 117 -9.41 -11.68 0.49
CA ASP A 117 -10.48 -11.04 -0.25
C ASP A 117 -9.93 -9.86 -1.07
N VAL A 118 -9.47 -10.19 -2.28
CA VAL A 118 -8.91 -9.24 -3.25
C VAL A 118 -10.00 -8.30 -3.76
N LYS A 119 -9.81 -7.01 -3.56
CA LYS A 119 -10.72 -5.95 -4.01
C LYS A 119 -10.40 -5.51 -5.42
N ARG A 120 -9.13 -5.22 -5.68
CA ARG A 120 -8.67 -4.67 -6.96
C ARG A 120 -7.20 -4.98 -7.19
N VAL A 121 -6.84 -5.02 -8.46
CA VAL A 121 -5.48 -5.31 -8.91
C VAL A 121 -5.15 -4.40 -10.08
N ILE A 122 -4.00 -3.74 -10.01
CA ILE A 122 -3.46 -2.93 -11.11
C ILE A 122 -2.06 -3.41 -11.47
N SER A 123 -1.70 -3.31 -12.75
CA SER A 123 -0.37 -3.68 -13.23
C SER A 123 0.17 -2.66 -14.22
N GLU A 124 1.44 -2.29 -14.02
CA GLU A 124 2.16 -1.36 -14.88
C GLU A 124 3.62 -1.80 -15.02
N GLY A 125 4.10 -1.95 -16.25
CA GLY A 125 5.47 -2.39 -16.50
C GLY A 125 5.70 -3.80 -15.93
N ASP A 126 6.60 -3.92 -14.97
CA ASP A 126 6.91 -5.14 -14.23
C ASP A 126 6.27 -5.18 -12.83
N LEU A 127 5.49 -4.17 -12.45
CA LEU A 127 4.87 -4.08 -11.13
C LEU A 127 3.40 -4.50 -11.17
N VAL A 128 2.97 -5.16 -10.11
CA VAL A 128 1.56 -5.43 -9.79
C VAL A 128 1.28 -4.93 -8.39
N LEU A 129 0.18 -4.22 -8.20
CA LEU A 129 -0.35 -3.88 -6.89
C LEU A 129 -1.69 -4.57 -6.68
N VAL A 130 -1.86 -5.17 -5.51
CA VAL A 130 -3.08 -5.85 -5.05
C VAL A 130 -3.58 -5.12 -3.81
N HIS A 131 -4.86 -4.75 -3.77
CA HIS A 131 -5.52 -4.28 -2.55
C HIS A 131 -6.49 -5.37 -2.07
N SER A 132 -6.34 -5.81 -0.82
CA SER A 132 -7.13 -6.88 -0.25
C SER A 132 -7.63 -6.58 1.18
N ASN A 133 -8.71 -7.28 1.57
CA ASN A 133 -9.02 -7.53 2.97
C ASN A 133 -8.54 -8.93 3.35
N VAL A 134 -7.60 -9.03 4.28
CA VAL A 134 -7.07 -10.30 4.77
C VAL A 134 -7.74 -10.66 6.09
N VAL A 135 -8.56 -11.72 6.07
CA VAL A 135 -9.33 -12.20 7.23
C VAL A 135 -8.80 -13.56 7.64
N LEU A 136 -7.95 -13.61 8.68
CA LEU A 136 -7.37 -14.86 9.18
C LEU A 136 -8.36 -15.66 10.03
N THR A 137 -9.15 -14.96 10.86
CA THR A 137 -10.16 -15.58 11.73
C THR A 137 -11.56 -15.19 11.25
N PRO A 138 -12.44 -16.15 10.92
CA PRO A 138 -13.81 -15.88 10.51
C PRO A 138 -14.54 -14.98 11.52
N GLY A 139 -15.28 -13.99 11.01
CA GLY A 139 -16.02 -13.02 11.84
C GLY A 139 -15.18 -11.84 12.34
N SER A 140 -13.86 -11.84 12.17
CA SER A 140 -13.04 -10.65 12.38
C SER A 140 -13.16 -9.66 11.21
N ARG A 141 -12.81 -8.40 11.45
CA ARG A 141 -12.83 -7.35 10.42
C ARG A 141 -11.71 -7.50 9.38
N GLY A 142 -10.65 -8.22 9.75
CA GLY A 142 -9.46 -8.41 8.92
C GLY A 142 -8.49 -7.23 8.94
N SER A 143 -7.57 -7.27 7.99
CA SER A 143 -6.59 -6.21 7.73
C SER A 143 -6.69 -5.73 6.30
N ALA A 144 -6.64 -4.42 6.10
CA ALA A 144 -6.45 -3.85 4.78
C ALA A 144 -4.97 -3.96 4.41
N VAL A 145 -4.69 -4.55 3.25
CA VAL A 145 -3.32 -4.79 2.78
C VAL A 145 -3.18 -4.31 1.34
N PHE A 146 -2.08 -3.61 1.08
CA PHE A 146 -1.56 -3.43 -0.26
C PHE A 146 -0.30 -4.27 -0.44
N ASP A 147 -0.32 -5.22 -1.36
CA ASP A 147 0.86 -5.96 -1.81
C ASP A 147 1.35 -5.35 -3.13
N ILE A 148 2.66 -5.22 -3.29
CA ILE A 148 3.31 -4.82 -4.52
C ILE A 148 4.31 -5.90 -4.90
N PHE A 149 4.18 -6.42 -6.11
CA PHE A 149 5.09 -7.43 -6.66
C PHE A 149 5.86 -6.87 -7.84
N ARG A 150 7.16 -7.16 -7.93
CA ARG A 150 7.93 -7.02 -9.16
C ARG A 150 8.03 -8.37 -9.87
N PHE A 151 7.87 -8.36 -11.18
CA PHE A 151 7.99 -9.53 -12.04
C PHE A 151 9.29 -9.52 -12.83
N ARG A 152 9.93 -10.69 -12.93
CA ARG A 152 11.07 -10.95 -13.81
C ARG A 152 10.88 -12.32 -14.45
N ASP A 153 10.99 -12.39 -15.77
CA ASP A 153 10.82 -13.63 -16.56
C ASP A 153 9.47 -14.34 -16.30
N GLY A 154 8.40 -13.56 -16.12
CA GLY A 154 7.05 -14.09 -15.87
C GLY A 154 6.84 -14.68 -14.46
N ARG A 155 7.77 -14.45 -13.52
CA ARG A 155 7.69 -14.87 -12.12
C ARG A 155 7.87 -13.69 -11.17
N ILE A 156 7.33 -13.81 -9.96
CA ILE A 156 7.51 -12.84 -8.87
C ILE A 156 8.96 -12.89 -8.41
N ALA A 157 9.63 -11.74 -8.46
CA ALA A 157 11.03 -11.57 -8.10
C ALA A 157 11.22 -10.75 -6.82
N GLU A 158 10.23 -9.96 -6.42
CA GLU A 158 10.36 -9.04 -5.29
C GLU A 158 8.96 -8.66 -4.78
N HIS A 159 8.86 -8.41 -3.49
CA HIS A 159 7.59 -8.13 -2.82
C HIS A 159 7.74 -7.04 -1.74
N TRP A 160 6.82 -6.08 -1.74
CA TRP A 160 6.57 -5.14 -0.66
C TRP A 160 5.13 -5.27 -0.21
N ASP A 161 4.86 -5.04 1.06
CA ASP A 161 3.50 -4.82 1.52
C ASP A 161 3.41 -3.69 2.55
N THR A 162 2.19 -3.19 2.70
CA THR A 162 1.76 -2.37 3.83
C THR A 162 0.43 -2.90 4.33
N GLY A 163 0.30 -3.13 5.63
CA GLY A 163 -0.90 -3.68 6.25
C GLY A 163 -1.34 -2.89 7.48
N GLN A 164 -2.65 -2.71 7.64
CA GLN A 164 -3.24 -2.18 8.88
C GLN A 164 -4.55 -2.89 9.23
N ASN A 165 -4.84 -3.03 10.52
CA ASN A 165 -6.11 -3.59 11.00
C ASN A 165 -7.28 -2.69 10.55
N VAL A 166 -8.40 -3.31 10.16
CA VAL A 166 -9.62 -2.57 9.83
C VAL A 166 -10.27 -2.06 11.13
N PRO A 167 -10.37 -0.73 11.36
CA PRO A 167 -10.90 -0.18 12.60
C PRO A 167 -12.41 -0.38 12.68
N ASP A 168 -12.99 -0.37 13.89
CA ASP A 168 -14.43 -0.54 14.11
C ASP A 168 -15.28 0.56 13.46
N THR A 169 -14.75 1.79 13.46
CA THR A 169 -15.39 2.98 12.91
C THR A 169 -14.42 3.79 12.05
N SER A 170 -14.97 4.66 11.20
CA SER A 170 -14.20 5.61 10.38
C SER A 170 -14.79 7.02 10.51
N ALA A 171 -13.93 8.03 10.36
CA ALA A 171 -14.33 9.44 10.39
C ALA A 171 -15.14 9.86 9.14
N ASN A 172 -14.95 9.15 8.03
CA ASN A 172 -15.66 9.41 6.76
C ASN A 172 -16.97 8.60 6.60
N GLY A 173 -17.20 7.57 7.43
CA GLY A 173 -18.37 6.69 7.30
C GLY A 173 -18.28 5.66 6.17
N ASN A 174 -17.21 5.69 5.35
CA ASN A 174 -16.88 4.68 4.36
C ASN A 174 -16.01 3.57 5.01
N ASP A 175 -16.06 2.36 4.45
CA ASP A 175 -15.11 1.30 4.80
C ASP A 175 -13.77 1.49 4.05
N MET A 176 -12.77 0.66 4.31
CA MET A 176 -11.43 0.78 3.68
C MET A 176 -11.33 0.20 2.26
N PHE A 177 -12.41 -0.34 1.69
CA PHE A 177 -12.37 -1.26 0.56
C PHE A 177 -13.33 -0.91 -0.57
N SER A 178 -14.54 -0.47 -0.28
CA SER A 178 -15.61 -0.28 -1.26
C SER A 178 -15.25 0.80 -2.29
N THR A 179 -15.74 0.65 -3.52
CA THR A 179 -15.85 1.75 -4.49
C THR A 179 -17.22 2.41 -4.36
N VAL A 180 -17.24 3.66 -3.92
CA VAL A 180 -18.44 4.47 -3.77
C VAL A 180 -18.58 5.51 -4.88
N SER A 181 -17.49 5.91 -5.53
CA SER A 181 -17.54 6.80 -6.69
C SER A 181 -18.22 6.14 -7.90
N TRP A 182 -18.77 6.95 -8.82
CA TRP A 182 -19.45 6.45 -10.01
C TRP A 182 -18.52 6.41 -11.25
N PRO A 183 -18.56 5.37 -12.09
CA PRO A 183 -19.29 4.12 -11.90
C PRO A 183 -18.65 3.26 -10.81
N LYS A 184 -19.50 2.58 -10.01
CA LYS A 184 -19.04 1.68 -8.95
C LYS A 184 -18.42 0.43 -9.56
N SER A 185 -17.10 0.44 -9.73
CA SER A 185 -16.34 -0.63 -10.37
C SER A 185 -15.02 -0.84 -9.65
N GLU A 186 -14.72 -2.07 -9.26
CA GLU A 186 -13.40 -2.41 -8.73
C GLU A 186 -12.32 -2.56 -9.79
N GLN A 187 -12.72 -2.65 -11.05
CA GLN A 187 -11.80 -2.79 -12.17
C GLN A 187 -11.23 -1.42 -12.58
N PRO A 188 -9.95 -1.36 -12.99
CA PRO A 188 -9.39 -0.17 -13.60
C PRO A 188 -10.11 0.15 -14.91
N GLY A 189 -10.25 1.44 -15.19
CA GLY A 189 -10.80 1.97 -16.43
C GLY A 189 -9.87 1.77 -17.65
N PRO A 190 -10.17 2.44 -18.78
CA PRO A 190 -9.42 2.25 -20.02
C PRO A 190 -7.92 2.59 -19.89
N ARG A 191 -7.04 1.64 -20.23
CA ARG A 191 -5.57 1.77 -20.18
C ARG A 191 -5.01 2.94 -21.00
N LEU A 192 -5.74 3.43 -21.99
CA LEU A 192 -5.32 4.61 -22.78
C LEU A 192 -5.12 5.87 -21.92
N LEU A 193 -5.76 5.94 -20.75
CA LEU A 193 -5.66 7.08 -19.83
C LEU A 193 -4.52 6.93 -18.80
N THR A 194 -3.87 5.75 -18.72
CA THR A 194 -2.91 5.43 -17.65
C THR A 194 -1.80 6.45 -17.53
N ALA A 195 -1.14 6.80 -18.63
CA ALA A 195 -0.02 7.76 -18.60
C ALA A 195 -0.48 9.16 -18.16
N TYR A 196 -1.67 9.58 -18.58
CA TYR A 196 -2.25 10.87 -18.21
C TYR A 196 -2.61 10.90 -16.71
N ASN A 197 -3.34 9.89 -16.23
CA ASN A 197 -3.77 9.80 -14.84
C ASN A 197 -2.58 9.65 -13.90
N LYS A 198 -1.57 8.85 -14.26
CA LYS A 198 -0.33 8.72 -13.50
C LYS A 198 0.37 10.07 -13.32
N LYS A 199 0.51 10.84 -14.40
CA LYS A 199 1.12 12.18 -14.35
C LYS A 199 0.30 13.14 -13.48
N LEU A 200 -1.03 13.10 -13.61
CA LEU A 200 -1.94 13.92 -12.82
C LEU A 200 -1.81 13.64 -11.33
N VAL A 201 -1.94 12.38 -10.92
CA VAL A 201 -1.88 11.97 -9.51
C VAL A 201 -0.50 12.20 -8.93
N THR A 202 0.57 11.89 -9.65
CA THR A 202 1.93 12.16 -9.17
C THR A 202 2.13 13.65 -8.87
N LYS A 203 1.68 14.52 -9.77
CA LYS A 203 1.79 15.98 -9.56
C LYS A 203 0.89 16.47 -8.42
N ALA A 204 -0.31 15.91 -8.30
CA ALA A 204 -1.27 16.22 -7.24
C ALA A 204 -0.72 15.81 -5.87
N PHE A 205 -0.18 14.59 -5.76
CA PHE A 205 0.47 14.06 -4.56
C PHE A 205 1.67 14.92 -4.16
N ASP A 206 2.53 15.28 -5.11
CA ASP A 206 3.71 16.10 -4.83
C ASP A 206 3.32 17.44 -4.24
N ARG A 207 2.38 18.14 -4.86
CA ARG A 207 1.92 19.43 -4.33
C ARG A 207 1.24 19.29 -2.98
N LEU A 208 0.31 18.35 -2.84
CA LEU A 208 -0.50 18.25 -1.63
C LEU A 208 0.32 17.74 -0.43
N ILE A 209 1.06 16.64 -0.63
CA ILE A 209 1.68 15.87 0.45
C ILE A 209 3.15 16.26 0.63
N VAL A 210 3.92 16.35 -0.45
CA VAL A 210 5.36 16.64 -0.36
C VAL A 210 5.59 18.13 -0.10
N ASP A 211 4.93 19.00 -0.86
CA ASP A 211 5.05 20.45 -0.73
C ASP A 211 4.11 21.04 0.34
N LYS A 212 3.20 20.22 0.90
CA LYS A 212 2.19 20.60 1.91
C LYS A 212 1.24 21.72 1.45
N ASP A 213 1.01 21.83 0.15
CA ASP A 213 0.16 22.85 -0.47
C ASP A 213 -1.30 22.39 -0.52
N LEU A 214 -2.10 22.81 0.47
CA LEU A 214 -3.53 22.51 0.52
C LEU A 214 -4.33 23.13 -0.64
N SER A 215 -3.80 24.08 -1.41
CA SER A 215 -4.50 24.59 -2.61
C SER A 215 -4.53 23.57 -3.75
N ALA A 216 -3.69 22.52 -3.68
CA ALA A 216 -3.74 21.40 -4.60
C ALA A 216 -5.12 20.71 -4.63
N LEU A 217 -5.84 20.69 -3.50
CA LEU A 217 -7.19 20.14 -3.41
C LEU A 217 -8.16 20.85 -4.37
N ASP A 218 -8.07 22.17 -4.52
CA ASP A 218 -8.94 22.93 -5.44
C ASP A 218 -8.63 22.62 -6.91
N THR A 219 -7.39 22.26 -7.19
CA THR A 219 -6.90 22.01 -8.55
C THR A 219 -7.15 20.58 -9.00
N TYR A 220 -6.87 19.58 -8.16
CA TYR A 220 -6.81 18.19 -8.59
C TYR A 220 -7.96 17.33 -8.06
N TRP A 221 -8.65 17.72 -6.99
CA TRP A 221 -9.77 16.92 -6.46
C TRP A 221 -11.11 17.36 -7.07
N GLY A 222 -11.98 16.38 -7.29
CA GLY A 222 -13.35 16.60 -7.76
C GLY A 222 -14.30 16.88 -6.60
N ALA A 223 -15.43 17.55 -6.88
CA ALA A 223 -16.45 17.83 -5.87
C ALA A 223 -17.07 16.55 -5.26
N GLU A 224 -17.01 15.46 -6.01
CA GLU A 224 -17.50 14.12 -5.64
C GLU A 224 -16.42 13.24 -4.98
N TYR A 225 -15.35 13.83 -4.46
CA TYR A 225 -14.27 13.07 -3.84
C TYR A 225 -14.75 12.26 -2.63
N HIS A 226 -14.39 10.99 -2.61
CA HIS A 226 -14.62 10.08 -1.48
C HIS A 226 -13.33 9.60 -0.82
N GLN A 227 -13.34 9.56 0.51
CA GLN A 227 -12.22 9.20 1.37
C GLN A 227 -12.47 7.85 2.06
N HIS A 228 -11.43 7.01 2.10
CA HIS A 228 -11.43 5.73 2.79
C HIS A 228 -10.36 5.60 3.89
N ASN A 229 -9.44 6.56 4.03
CA ASN A 229 -8.57 6.67 5.21
C ASN A 229 -9.44 6.85 6.46
N PRO A 230 -9.45 5.89 7.40
CA PRO A 230 -10.39 5.88 8.51
C PRO A 230 -10.23 7.07 9.48
N GLY A 231 -9.08 7.74 9.49
CA GLY A 231 -8.80 8.91 10.32
C GLY A 231 -9.19 10.26 9.70
N ILE A 232 -9.61 10.29 8.43
CA ILE A 232 -9.93 11.52 7.70
C ILE A 232 -11.42 11.53 7.32
N ALA A 233 -12.10 12.65 7.60
CA ALA A 233 -13.49 12.85 7.23
C ALA A 233 -13.69 12.88 5.70
N ASP A 234 -14.90 12.56 5.25
CA ASP A 234 -15.18 12.46 3.82
C ASP A 234 -15.16 13.82 3.10
N GLY A 235 -15.01 13.77 1.77
CA GLY A 235 -15.05 14.94 0.92
C GLY A 235 -13.80 15.83 0.96
N VAL A 236 -13.73 16.77 0.03
CA VAL A 236 -12.60 17.70 -0.12
C VAL A 236 -12.41 18.55 1.15
N ALA A 237 -13.50 18.93 1.81
CA ALA A 237 -13.44 19.68 3.06
C ALA A 237 -12.82 18.87 4.20
N GLY A 238 -13.22 17.60 4.35
CA GLY A 238 -12.64 16.70 5.35
C GLY A 238 -11.16 16.42 5.11
N ALA A 239 -10.77 16.20 3.85
CA ALA A 239 -9.36 16.08 3.47
C ALA A 239 -8.55 17.35 3.78
N ARG A 240 -9.09 18.54 3.47
CA ARG A 240 -8.44 19.83 3.75
C ARG A 240 -8.20 20.03 5.24
N GLU A 241 -9.21 19.75 6.06
CA GLU A 241 -9.11 19.90 7.52
C GLU A 241 -8.12 18.88 8.10
N GLY A 242 -8.26 17.61 7.75
CA GLY A 242 -7.42 16.51 8.24
C GLY A 242 -5.94 16.71 7.90
N LEU A 243 -5.63 16.92 6.62
CA LEU A 243 -4.24 17.16 6.18
C LEU A 243 -3.69 18.47 6.72
N GLY A 244 -4.49 19.54 6.77
CA GLY A 244 -4.05 20.79 7.37
C GLY A 244 -3.72 20.65 8.86
N GLY A 245 -4.50 19.87 9.60
CA GLY A 245 -4.21 19.51 10.99
C GLY A 245 -2.92 18.71 11.11
N TYR A 246 -2.74 17.70 10.28
CA TYR A 246 -1.55 16.85 10.22
C TYR A 246 -0.28 17.67 9.92
N PHE A 247 -0.29 18.55 8.92
CA PHE A 247 0.87 19.39 8.59
C PHE A 247 1.21 20.41 9.69
N ARG A 248 0.21 20.92 10.42
CA ARG A 248 0.47 21.79 11.59
C ARG A 248 1.05 21.00 12.77
N ALA A 249 0.64 19.75 12.95
CA ALA A 249 1.16 18.88 14.00
C ALA A 249 2.59 18.40 13.71
N PHE A 250 2.93 18.22 12.43
CA PHE A 250 4.22 17.72 11.97
C PHE A 250 4.85 18.69 10.94
N PRO A 251 5.29 19.89 11.37
CA PRO A 251 5.84 20.89 10.45
C PRO A 251 7.08 20.40 9.70
N GLU A 252 7.87 19.51 10.31
CA GLU A 252 9.07 18.90 9.75
C GLU A 252 8.80 17.62 8.96
N LEU A 253 7.54 17.26 8.71
CA LEU A 253 7.17 16.10 7.91
C LEU A 253 7.95 16.08 6.59
N ALA A 254 8.63 14.98 6.32
CA ALA A 254 9.29 14.71 5.04
C ALA A 254 8.65 13.47 4.41
N VAL A 255 8.19 13.62 3.16
CA VAL A 255 7.60 12.52 2.39
C VAL A 255 8.43 12.27 1.15
N SER A 256 8.84 11.01 0.95
CA SER A 256 9.54 10.59 -0.26
C SER A 256 8.75 9.52 -1.00
N ARG A 257 8.36 9.81 -2.24
CA ARG A 257 7.78 8.79 -3.14
C ARG A 257 8.86 7.76 -3.48
N LYS A 258 8.49 6.48 -3.46
CA LYS A 258 9.38 5.37 -3.84
C LYS A 258 9.02 4.80 -5.19
N ARG A 259 7.72 4.60 -5.44
CA ARG A 259 7.19 4.06 -6.69
C ARG A 259 5.76 4.50 -6.94
N VAL A 260 5.37 4.47 -8.21
CA VAL A 260 4.00 4.75 -8.67
C VAL A 260 3.59 3.66 -9.64
N VAL A 261 2.44 3.02 -9.39
CA VAL A 261 1.85 1.98 -10.23
C VAL A 261 0.48 2.47 -10.70
N ALA A 262 0.22 2.44 -12.00
CA ALA A 262 -1.03 2.94 -12.57
C ALA A 262 -1.60 1.99 -13.61
N GLU A 263 -2.92 1.79 -13.58
CA GLU A 263 -3.67 1.11 -14.64
C GLU A 263 -5.03 1.79 -14.80
N GLY A 264 -5.37 2.18 -16.03
CA GLY A 264 -6.58 2.93 -16.32
C GLY A 264 -6.70 4.23 -15.52
N ASP A 265 -7.74 4.29 -14.70
CA ASP A 265 -8.11 5.38 -13.81
C ASP A 265 -7.59 5.23 -12.38
N LEU A 266 -6.91 4.12 -12.06
CA LEU A 266 -6.34 3.86 -10.74
C LEU A 266 -4.84 4.15 -10.73
N VAL A 267 -4.38 4.90 -9.73
CA VAL A 267 -2.97 5.24 -9.55
C VAL A 267 -2.59 5.08 -8.08
N ALA A 268 -1.64 4.21 -7.79
CA ALA A 268 -1.09 4.02 -6.47
C ALA A 268 0.28 4.68 -6.32
N VAL A 269 0.54 5.25 -5.15
CA VAL A 269 1.82 5.85 -4.75
C VAL A 269 2.29 5.15 -3.48
N HIS A 270 3.42 4.47 -3.55
CA HIS A 270 4.08 3.94 -2.35
C HIS A 270 5.16 4.93 -1.91
N SER A 271 5.14 5.32 -0.65
CA SER A 271 5.94 6.41 -0.12
C SER A 271 6.35 6.20 1.34
N HIS A 272 7.38 6.95 1.73
CA HIS A 272 7.92 6.95 3.10
C HIS A 272 7.64 8.30 3.75
N TYR A 273 6.84 8.28 4.81
CA TYR A 273 6.49 9.45 5.62
C TYR A 273 7.35 9.48 6.88
N VAL A 274 8.08 10.56 7.11
CA VAL A 274 8.89 10.78 8.32
C VAL A 274 8.39 12.04 9.01
N ASN A 275 7.65 11.88 10.12
CA ASN A 275 6.96 12.98 10.80
C ASN A 275 7.94 13.99 11.44
N ALA A 276 9.07 13.52 11.95
CA ALA A 276 10.12 14.34 12.54
C ALA A 276 11.52 13.78 12.22
N PRO A 277 12.57 14.63 12.18
CA PRO A 277 13.93 14.18 11.93
C PRO A 277 14.39 13.08 12.90
N GLY A 278 15.00 12.03 12.36
CA GLY A 278 15.50 10.89 13.14
C GLY A 278 14.47 9.81 13.45
N GLU A 279 13.19 10.01 13.11
CA GLU A 279 12.19 8.94 13.19
C GLU A 279 12.32 7.95 12.02
N ARG A 280 11.97 6.68 12.27
CA ARG A 280 11.94 5.64 11.22
C ARG A 280 10.84 5.89 10.19
N GLY A 281 9.76 6.57 10.58
CA GLY A 281 8.64 6.89 9.72
C GLY A 281 7.69 5.72 9.44
N GLN A 282 6.87 5.89 8.41
CA GLN A 282 5.82 4.96 8.00
C GLN A 282 5.95 4.66 6.51
N ALA A 283 5.73 3.41 6.13
CA ALA A 283 5.45 3.02 4.76
C ALA A 283 3.96 3.22 4.48
N VAL A 284 3.65 3.95 3.41
CA VAL A 284 2.27 4.30 3.05
C VAL A 284 2.04 4.00 1.59
N VAL A 285 0.95 3.29 1.31
CA VAL A 285 0.44 3.12 -0.06
C VAL A 285 -0.88 3.86 -0.16
N ASP A 286 -0.87 4.95 -0.91
CA ASP A 286 -2.06 5.70 -1.30
C ASP A 286 -2.54 5.22 -2.67
N LEU A 287 -3.82 4.91 -2.83
CA LEU A 287 -4.46 4.56 -4.10
C LEU A 287 -5.52 5.61 -4.43
N PHE A 288 -5.46 6.17 -5.64
CA PHE A 288 -6.39 7.18 -6.12
C PHE A 288 -7.16 6.69 -7.33
N ARG A 289 -8.44 7.08 -7.44
CA ARG A 289 -9.21 7.02 -8.69
C ARG A 289 -9.31 8.39 -9.34
N VAL A 290 -9.12 8.43 -10.66
CA VAL A 290 -9.23 9.66 -11.47
C VAL A 290 -10.41 9.59 -12.43
N ARG A 291 -11.23 10.65 -12.46
CA ARG A 291 -12.33 10.81 -13.41
C ARG A 291 -12.40 12.26 -13.89
N GLY A 292 -12.61 12.44 -15.18
CA GLY A 292 -12.73 13.79 -15.78
C GLY A 292 -11.52 14.69 -15.49
N GLY A 293 -10.33 14.12 -15.31
CA GLY A 293 -9.13 14.87 -14.92
C GLY A 293 -9.13 15.36 -13.47
N LYS A 294 -9.87 14.69 -12.57
CA LYS A 294 -9.92 14.96 -11.14
C LYS A 294 -9.78 13.68 -10.33
N ILE A 295 -9.12 13.76 -9.17
CA ILE A 295 -9.13 12.71 -8.16
C ILE A 295 -10.51 12.70 -7.50
N VAL A 296 -11.18 11.55 -7.55
CA VAL A 296 -12.56 11.38 -7.08
C VAL A 296 -12.70 10.34 -5.97
N GLU A 297 -11.63 9.60 -5.67
CA GLU A 297 -11.67 8.58 -4.62
C GLU A 297 -10.26 8.26 -4.15
N HIS A 298 -10.11 7.93 -2.87
CA HIS A 298 -8.83 7.63 -2.25
C HIS A 298 -8.93 6.57 -1.16
N TRP A 299 -8.01 5.60 -1.19
CA TRP A 299 -7.78 4.60 -0.16
C TRP A 299 -6.32 4.61 0.24
N ASP A 300 -6.02 4.32 1.50
CA ASP A 300 -4.65 4.13 1.95
C ASP A 300 -4.49 3.02 2.98
N VAL A 301 -3.24 2.60 3.14
CA VAL A 301 -2.76 1.81 4.27
C VAL A 301 -1.46 2.41 4.74
N LEU A 302 -1.33 2.57 6.06
CA LEU A 302 -0.17 3.12 6.72
C LEU A 302 0.40 2.07 7.67
N GLN A 303 1.70 1.82 7.58
CA GLN A 303 2.41 0.90 8.46
C GLN A 303 3.69 1.54 9.00
N ASP A 304 3.87 1.51 10.32
CA ASP A 304 5.10 1.97 10.96
C ASP A 304 6.29 1.13 10.50
N VAL A 305 7.41 1.79 10.17
CA VAL A 305 8.66 1.10 9.88
C VAL A 305 9.22 0.54 11.20
N PRO A 306 9.35 -0.79 11.35
CA PRO A 306 9.73 -1.39 12.61
C PRO A 306 11.21 -1.15 12.93
N ALA A 307 11.57 -1.34 14.20
CA ALA A 307 12.97 -1.20 14.63
C ALA A 307 13.87 -2.34 14.15
N THR A 308 13.27 -3.50 13.84
CA THR A 308 13.96 -4.73 13.42
C THR A 308 13.17 -5.37 12.28
N SER A 309 13.86 -6.13 11.43
CA SER A 309 13.29 -6.85 10.28
C SER A 309 13.83 -8.29 10.23
N ALA A 310 13.05 -9.21 9.68
CA ALA A 310 13.46 -10.59 9.39
C ALA A 310 14.35 -10.71 8.13
N ASN A 311 14.54 -9.61 7.41
CA ASN A 311 15.42 -9.46 6.25
C ASN A 311 16.22 -8.15 6.37
N ASP A 312 17.25 -8.00 5.53
CA ASP A 312 18.10 -6.80 5.51
C ASP A 312 17.58 -5.70 4.55
N ASN A 313 16.43 -5.92 3.92
CA ASN A 313 15.84 -4.98 2.97
C ASN A 313 15.00 -3.95 3.71
N THR A 314 14.99 -2.71 3.21
CA THR A 314 14.09 -1.69 3.76
C THR A 314 12.64 -2.00 3.37
N MET A 315 11.64 -1.39 4.01
CA MET A 315 10.25 -1.48 3.50
C MET A 315 10.04 -0.78 2.14
N PHE A 316 11.10 -0.23 1.53
CA PHE A 316 11.08 0.60 0.33
C PHE A 316 11.97 0.05 -0.78
#